data_AF-A0A8K0FYQ4-F1
#
_entry.id   AF-A0A8K0FYQ4-F1
#
_cell.length_a   1.000
_cell.length_b   1.000
_cell.length_c   1.000
_cell.angle_alpha   90.00
_cell.angle_beta   90.00
_cell.angle_gamma   90.00
#
_symmetry.space_group_name_H-M   'P 1'
#
loop_
_entity.id
_entity.type
_entity.pdbx_description
1 polymer ?
#
loop_
_entity_poly.entity_id
_entity_poly.type
_entity_poly.pdbx_seq_one_letter_code
_entity_poly.pdbx_strand_id
1 'polypeptide(L)'
;MPRSKSGIKRPAANIENLICAANKCLSGEILIREAAKRYNISKTILIKNVKSYKGSRTVVSEYTANKSTKQVFINAKGASLKTSPLTAACHHYGLTKREVRDLAYQFAVANGKTQLVE
;
A
#
# COMPACT_ATOMS: atom_id res chain seq x y z
N MET A 1 10.20 10.06 -5.85
CA MET A 1 11.58 10.46 -6.20
C MET A 1 12.55 9.63 -5.39
N PRO A 2 13.58 9.01 -6.00
CA PRO A 2 14.64 8.34 -5.26
C PRO A 2 15.39 9.33 -4.38
N ARG A 3 15.75 8.92 -3.16
CA ARG A 3 16.42 9.79 -2.17
C ARG A 3 17.91 10.01 -2.47
N SER A 4 18.52 9.14 -3.29
CA SER A 4 19.93 9.22 -3.67
C SER A 4 20.14 10.27 -4.76
N LYS A 5 21.27 11.00 -4.69
CA LYS A 5 21.70 11.95 -5.74
C LYS A 5 21.88 11.27 -7.10
N SER A 6 22.25 9.98 -7.09
CA SER A 6 22.39 9.13 -8.29
C SER A 6 21.08 8.54 -8.80
N GLY A 7 19.94 8.80 -8.15
CA GLY A 7 18.64 8.30 -8.59
C GLY A 7 18.41 6.79 -8.40
N ILE A 8 19.39 6.08 -7.85
CA ILE A 8 19.31 4.62 -7.63
C ILE A 8 18.35 4.32 -6.49
N LYS A 9 17.34 3.49 -6.78
CA LYS A 9 16.43 2.93 -5.77
C LYS A 9 17.17 1.87 -4.95
N ARG A 10 16.80 1.72 -3.67
CA ARG A 10 17.34 0.63 -2.85
C ARG A 10 16.95 -0.72 -3.49
N PRO A 11 17.87 -1.70 -3.56
CA PRO A 11 17.53 -3.02 -4.04
C PRO A 11 16.44 -3.62 -3.16
N ALA A 12 15.56 -4.42 -3.78
CA ALA A 12 14.58 -5.20 -3.05
C ALA A 12 15.29 -6.22 -2.15
N ALA A 13 14.71 -6.52 -0.99
CA ALA A 13 15.26 -7.56 -0.13
C ALA A 13 15.10 -8.92 -0.80
N ASN A 14 16.11 -9.79 -0.64
CA ASN A 14 16.00 -11.18 -1.06
C ASN A 14 14.93 -11.87 -0.20
N ILE A 15 13.87 -12.36 -0.86
CA ILE A 15 12.67 -12.94 -0.23
C ILE A 15 13.00 -14.25 0.48
N GLU A 16 13.85 -15.09 -0.10
CA GLU A 16 14.22 -16.41 0.47
C GLU A 16 14.97 -16.23 1.79
N ASN A 17 15.95 -15.32 1.79
CA ASN A 17 16.70 -14.96 2.99
C ASN A 17 15.78 -14.39 4.07
N LEU A 18 14.76 -13.61 3.67
CA LEU A 18 13.79 -13.03 4.59
C LEU A 18 12.93 -14.08 5.27
N ILE A 19 12.44 -15.07 4.50
CA ILE A 19 11.64 -16.18 5.03
C ILE A 19 12.48 -17.01 6.00
N CYS A 20 13.71 -17.36 5.59
CA CYS A 20 14.63 -18.14 6.43
C CYS A 20 14.96 -17.41 7.74
N ALA A 21 15.32 -16.12 7.66
CA ALA A 21 15.63 -15.30 8.83
C ALA A 21 14.43 -15.14 9.76
N ALA A 22 13.23 -14.94 9.21
CA ALA A 22 12.01 -14.80 10.00
C ALA A 22 11.66 -16.12 10.72
N ASN A 23 11.75 -17.26 10.03
CA ASN A 23 11.49 -18.58 10.65
C ASN A 23 12.43 -18.87 11.81
N LYS A 24 13.74 -18.61 11.67
CA LYS A 24 14.72 -18.80 12.75
C LYS A 24 14.52 -17.83 13.93
N CYS A 25 14.02 -16.63 13.66
CA CYS A 25 13.65 -15.70 14.74
C CYS A 25 12.37 -16.13 15.46
N LEU A 26 11.43 -16.76 14.74
CA LEU A 26 10.18 -17.28 15.28
C LEU A 26 10.38 -18.56 16.09
N SER A 27 11.31 -19.43 15.69
CA SER A 27 11.71 -20.62 16.46
C SER A 27 12.53 -20.28 17.71
N GLY A 28 13.01 -19.03 17.83
CA GLY A 28 13.81 -18.58 18.97
C GLY A 28 15.29 -18.97 18.91
N GLU A 29 15.74 -19.59 17.82
CA GLU A 29 17.14 -20.00 17.62
C GLU A 29 18.11 -18.81 17.56
N ILE A 30 17.67 -17.68 16.98
CA ILE A 30 18.54 -16.52 16.72
C ILE A 30 17.82 -15.22 17.09
N LEU A 31 18.54 -14.29 17.71
CA LEU A 31 18.04 -12.94 17.97
C LEU A 31 17.88 -12.15 16.67
N ILE A 32 16.83 -11.32 16.59
CA ILE A 32 16.53 -10.46 15.41
C ILE A 32 17.75 -9.66 14.95
N ARG A 33 18.58 -9.19 15.89
CA ARG A 33 19.79 -8.40 15.59
C ARG A 33 20.86 -9.24 14.89
N GLU A 34 21.02 -10.50 15.28
CA GLU A 34 21.99 -11.42 14.67
C GLU A 34 21.50 -11.93 13.31
N ALA A 35 20.21 -12.28 13.21
CA ALA A 35 19.60 -12.68 11.95
C ALA A 35 19.70 -11.56 10.88
N ALA A 36 19.48 -10.30 11.27
CA ALA A 36 19.63 -9.16 10.35
C ALA A 36 21.06 -9.05 9.77
N LYS A 37 22.09 -9.31 10.59
CA LYS A 37 23.49 -9.31 10.15
C LYS A 37 23.81 -10.51 9.26
N ARG A 38 23.43 -11.73 9.69
CA ARG A 38 23.73 -12.98 8.97
C ARG A 38 23.10 -13.03 7.58
N TYR A 39 21.86 -12.58 7.45
CA TYR A 39 21.11 -12.65 6.19
C TYR A 39 21.18 -11.36 5.36
N ASN A 40 21.94 -10.36 5.83
CA ASN A 40 22.05 -9.03 5.21
C ASN A 40 20.68 -8.38 4.91
N ILE A 41 19.80 -8.39 5.91
CA ILE A 41 18.44 -7.84 5.81
C ILE A 41 18.32 -6.67 6.76
N SER A 42 17.66 -5.60 6.32
CA SER A 42 17.33 -4.50 7.21
C SER A 42 16.53 -5.00 8.42
N LYS A 43 17.02 -4.66 9.62
CA LYS A 43 16.35 -4.96 10.90
C LYS A 43 14.87 -4.57 10.89
N THR A 44 14.52 -3.46 10.24
CA THR A 44 13.13 -2.98 10.15
C THR A 44 12.22 -3.90 9.35
N ILE A 45 12.74 -4.53 8.29
CA ILE A 45 11.99 -5.47 7.45
C ILE A 45 11.74 -6.75 8.25
N LEU A 46 12.76 -7.27 8.93
CA LEU A 46 12.65 -8.48 9.73
C LEU A 46 11.65 -8.31 10.89
N ILE A 47 11.72 -7.21 11.64
CA ILE A 47 10.77 -6.90 12.73
C ILE A 47 9.33 -6.84 12.20
N LYS A 48 9.11 -6.22 11.04
CA LYS A 48 7.77 -6.13 10.43
C LYS A 48 7.21 -7.50 10.11
N ASN A 49 8.00 -8.37 9.48
CA ASN A 49 7.54 -9.72 9.12
C ASN A 49 7.28 -10.59 10.35
N VAL A 50 8.16 -10.54 11.36
CA VAL A 50 7.94 -11.25 12.63
C VAL A 50 6.68 -10.75 13.35
N LYS A 51 6.42 -9.43 13.35
CA LYS A 51 5.18 -8.87 13.92
C LYS A 51 3.94 -9.27 13.11
N SER A 52 4.01 -9.23 11.78
CA SER A 52 2.90 -9.64 10.90
C SER A 52 2.57 -11.11 11.10
N TYR A 53 3.58 -11.98 11.23
CA TYR A 53 3.39 -13.40 11.47
C TYR A 53 2.57 -13.68 12.74
N LYS A 54 2.75 -12.89 13.81
CA LYS A 54 1.96 -13.03 15.04
C LYS A 54 0.46 -12.76 14.81
N GLY A 55 0.10 -11.94 13.82
CA GLY A 55 -1.30 -11.62 13.50
C GLY A 55 -1.92 -12.53 12.44
N SER A 56 -1.16 -12.93 11.42
CA SER A 56 -1.69 -13.64 10.24
C SER A 56 -1.17 -15.07 10.06
N ARG A 57 -0.23 -15.55 10.90
CA ARG A 57 0.49 -16.85 10.74
C ARG A 57 1.19 -17.03 9.39
N THR A 58 1.35 -15.97 8.60
CA THR A 58 2.04 -16.01 7.30
C THR A 58 3.27 -15.11 7.34
N VAL A 59 4.41 -15.64 6.89
CA VAL A 59 5.71 -14.95 6.93
C VAL A 59 5.84 -13.90 5.82
N VAL A 60 5.11 -14.09 4.72
CA VAL A 60 5.05 -13.15 3.60
C VAL A 60 3.72 -12.41 3.68
N SER A 61 3.72 -11.24 4.30
CA SER A 61 2.57 -10.34 4.15
C SER A 61 2.69 -9.66 2.79
N GLU A 62 1.70 -9.85 1.91
CA GLU A 62 1.55 -8.96 0.77
C GLU A 62 1.47 -7.52 1.30
N TYR A 63 2.39 -6.68 0.84
CA TYR A 63 2.42 -5.28 1.25
C TYR A 63 1.28 -4.55 0.56
N THR A 64 0.08 -4.64 1.14
CA THR A 64 -1.03 -3.80 0.74
C THR A 64 -0.82 -2.45 1.40
N ALA A 65 -0.62 -1.41 0.59
CA ALA A 65 -0.67 -0.06 1.10
C ALA A 65 -2.07 0.15 1.67
N ASN A 66 -2.19 0.32 3.00
CA ASN A 66 -3.46 0.64 3.63
C ASN A 66 -3.91 2.03 3.17
N LYS A 67 -4.65 2.06 2.06
CA LYS A 67 -5.27 3.24 1.45
C LYS A 67 -6.78 3.26 1.72
N SER A 68 -7.29 2.48 2.68
CA SER A 68 -8.72 2.37 2.94
C SER A 68 -9.36 3.75 3.16
N THR A 69 -8.70 4.60 3.94
CA THR A 69 -9.14 5.98 4.22
C THR A 69 -9.08 6.94 3.02
N LYS A 70 -8.42 6.54 1.93
CA LYS A 70 -8.33 7.32 0.68
C LYS A 70 -9.14 6.69 -0.47
N GLN A 71 -9.82 5.58 -0.21
CA GLN A 71 -10.64 4.91 -1.20
C GLN A 71 -12.09 5.38 -1.04
N VAL A 72 -12.47 6.37 -1.84
CA VAL A 72 -13.86 6.86 -1.91
C VAL A 72 -14.79 5.86 -2.59
N PHE A 73 -14.24 4.92 -3.39
CA PHE A 73 -15.01 3.93 -4.13
C PHE A 73 -14.39 2.54 -3.95
N ILE A 74 -15.04 1.71 -3.15
CA ILE A 74 -14.66 0.34 -2.89
C ILE A 74 -15.76 -0.53 -3.52
N ASN A 75 -15.42 -1.23 -4.59
CA ASN A 75 -16.17 -2.32 -5.22
C ASN A 75 -17.47 -1.91 -5.99
N ALA A 76 -17.57 -2.43 -7.21
CA ALA A 76 -18.72 -2.45 -8.13
C ALA A 76 -19.33 -1.12 -8.66
N LYS A 77 -19.23 0.03 -7.97
CA LYS A 77 -19.79 1.32 -8.45
C LYS A 77 -18.84 2.17 -9.32
N GLY A 78 -17.79 1.56 -9.88
CA GLY A 78 -16.85 2.25 -10.78
C GLY A 78 -17.38 2.44 -12.21
N ALA A 79 -18.35 1.62 -12.65
CA ALA A 79 -18.88 1.68 -14.02
C ALA A 79 -19.76 2.92 -14.24
N SER A 80 -20.61 3.27 -13.28
CA SER A 80 -21.47 4.48 -13.33
C SER A 80 -20.71 5.79 -13.09
N LEU A 81 -19.50 5.73 -12.53
CA LEU A 81 -18.63 6.90 -12.37
C LEU A 81 -17.84 7.25 -13.65
N LYS A 82 -17.81 6.36 -14.67
CA LYS A 82 -17.10 6.65 -15.92
C LYS A 82 -17.84 7.65 -16.79
N THR A 83 -19.17 7.69 -16.73
CA THR A 83 -19.99 8.49 -17.65
C THR A 83 -20.06 9.97 -17.24
N SER A 84 -20.12 10.27 -15.94
CA SER A 84 -20.25 11.65 -15.43
C SER A 84 -19.02 12.56 -15.68
N PRO A 85 -17.77 12.12 -15.50
CA PRO A 85 -16.61 12.94 -15.85
C PRO A 85 -16.38 13.01 -17.36
N LEU A 86 -16.84 12.02 -18.15
CA LEU A 86 -16.78 12.07 -19.62
C LEU A 86 -17.72 13.15 -20.17
N THR A 87 -18.96 13.24 -19.67
CA THR A 87 -19.89 14.32 -20.06
C THR A 87 -19.35 15.68 -19.62
N ALA A 88 -18.87 15.82 -18.38
CA ALA A 88 -18.27 17.06 -17.92
C ALA A 88 -17.01 17.46 -18.72
N ALA A 89 -16.15 16.50 -19.10
CA ALA A 89 -14.98 16.77 -19.94
C ALA A 89 -15.35 17.23 -21.35
N CYS A 90 -16.43 16.70 -21.94
CA CYS A 90 -16.93 17.16 -23.24
C CYS A 90 -17.45 18.61 -23.18
N HIS A 91 -18.02 19.04 -22.06
CA HIS A 91 -18.51 20.41 -21.89
C HIS A 91 -17.42 21.45 -21.56
N HIS A 92 -16.27 21.02 -21.03
CA HIS A 92 -15.20 21.91 -20.55
C HIS A 92 -13.88 21.84 -21.35
N TYR A 93 -13.88 21.24 -22.55
CA TYR A 93 -12.67 21.03 -23.37
C TYR A 93 -11.57 20.24 -22.64
N GLY A 94 -11.98 19.24 -21.86
CA GLY A 94 -11.11 18.39 -21.05
C GLY A 94 -11.07 18.80 -19.58
N LEU A 95 -10.71 17.85 -18.73
CA LEU A 95 -10.57 18.05 -17.29
C LEU A 95 -9.14 17.70 -16.86
N THR A 96 -8.57 18.53 -15.99
CA THR A 96 -7.30 18.24 -15.34
C THR A 96 -7.47 17.15 -14.28
N LYS A 97 -6.37 16.47 -13.91
CA LYS A 97 -6.36 15.45 -12.84
C LYS A 97 -6.87 15.98 -11.48
N ARG A 98 -6.86 17.29 -11.26
CA ARG A 98 -7.39 17.91 -10.05
C ARG A 98 -8.91 17.99 -10.12
N GLU A 99 -9.44 18.57 -11.18
CA GLU A 99 -10.89 18.74 -11.39
C GLU A 99 -11.63 17.40 -11.44
N VAL A 100 -11.02 16.37 -12.04
CA VAL A 100 -11.60 15.00 -12.03
C VAL A 100 -11.72 14.46 -10.61
N ARG A 101 -10.75 14.74 -9.72
CA ARG A 101 -10.80 14.31 -8.32
C ARG A 101 -11.84 15.10 -7.53
N ASP A 102 -11.95 16.40 -7.78
CA ASP A 102 -12.92 17.26 -7.12
C ASP A 102 -14.36 16.88 -7.51
N LEU A 103 -14.61 16.63 -8.81
CA LEU A 103 -15.89 16.11 -9.30
C LEU A 103 -16.21 14.72 -8.73
N ALA A 104 -15.24 13.81 -8.69
CA ALA A 104 -15.43 12.49 -8.11
C ALA A 104 -15.78 12.56 -6.61
N TYR A 105 -15.17 13.50 -5.88
CA TYR A 105 -15.49 13.75 -4.48
C TYR A 105 -16.90 14.34 -4.32
N GLN A 106 -17.24 15.39 -5.07
CA GLN A 106 -18.58 15.99 -5.07
C GLN A 106 -19.67 14.96 -5.40
N PHE A 107 -19.43 14.11 -6.39
CA PHE A 107 -20.32 13.00 -6.73
C PHE A 107 -20.46 11.99 -5.59
N ALA A 108 -19.37 11.68 -4.88
CA ALA A 108 -19.42 10.77 -3.74
C ALA A 108 -20.23 11.35 -2.56
N VAL A 109 -20.06 12.64 -2.27
CA VAL A 109 -20.82 13.39 -1.27
C VAL A 109 -22.31 13.41 -1.63
N ALA A 110 -22.64 13.77 -2.86
CA ALA A 110 -24.03 13.81 -3.35
C ALA A 110 -24.73 12.44 -3.29
N ASN A 111 -23.98 11.35 -3.42
CA ASN A 111 -24.51 9.98 -3.34
C ASN A 111 -24.42 9.37 -1.93
N GLY A 112 -24.14 10.16 -0.89
CA GLY A 112 -24.10 9.70 0.49
C GLY A 112 -23.01 8.67 0.78
N LYS A 113 -21.96 8.58 -0.04
CA LYS A 113 -20.87 7.60 0.11
C LYS A 113 -19.74 8.06 1.03
N THR A 114 -19.83 9.26 1.58
CA THR A 114 -18.95 9.71 2.67
C THR A 114 -19.44 9.13 3.99
N GLN A 115 -19.30 7.81 4.17
CA GLN A 115 -19.32 7.26 5.52
C GLN A 115 -17.99 7.63 6.17
N LEU A 116 -18.05 8.62 7.06
CA LEU A 116 -17.10 8.80 8.15
C LEU A 116 -17.12 7.49 8.94
N VAL A 117 -15.96 6.83 9.03
CA VAL A 117 -15.73 5.81 10.05
C VAL A 117 -15.53 6.59 11.35
N GLU A 118 -16.56 6.64 12.19
CA GLU A 118 -16.40 6.81 13.64
C GLU A 118 -16.13 5.45 14.28
#